data_AF-A0A2U1T7P7-F1
#
_entry.id   AF-A0A2U1T7P7-F1
#
_cell.length_a   1.000
_cell.length_b   1.000
_cell.length_c   1.000
_cell.angle_alpha   90.00
_cell.angle_beta   90.00
_cell.angle_gamma   90.00
#
_symmetry.space_group_name_H-M   'P 1'
#
loop_
_entity.id
_entity.type
_entity.pdbx_description
1 polymer ?
#
loop_
_entity_poly.entity_id
_entity_poly.type
_entity_poly.pdbx_seq_one_letter_code
_entity_poly.pdbx_strand_id
1 'polypeptide(L)'
;MTIMVPGPLPFELHRRLALIAELETPGLAAMFRITDASVRRGLDAGLSEREITEFLEVHSLGELPPTVTYLISDVARRHGGLRGGAALSYLRSDDDTLLAEVMASPAAEAAELTRLAPTVAISSLPLAKVLHHLREHGFSPVAENAEGATVDVRPEPARVFGRPQTPEVPRSGISEAKIDAAVSAVLGASAAQSATEPATDTPESPESPTTTLQLAARSRRQVRIVAVDKHGQRLEMTVLPLSVSGGQVDGLDEASGQVRRLLIHRITEVTFA
;
A
#
# COMPACT_ATOMS: atom_id res chain seq x y z
N MET A 1 18.99 12.41 -44.07
CA MET A 1 19.04 13.70 -44.79
C MET A 1 19.57 14.76 -43.84
N THR A 2 20.42 15.67 -44.29
CA THR A 2 21.07 16.65 -43.39
C THR A 2 20.51 18.06 -43.64
N ILE A 3 20.19 18.77 -42.57
CA ILE A 3 19.73 20.16 -42.54
C ILE A 3 20.82 21.00 -41.92
N MET A 4 21.17 22.11 -42.57
CA MET A 4 22.02 23.14 -42.00
C MET A 4 21.16 24.20 -41.33
N VAL A 5 21.46 24.53 -40.08
CA VAL A 5 20.75 25.55 -39.31
C VAL A 5 21.70 26.68 -38.94
N PRO A 6 21.51 27.88 -39.49
CA PRO A 6 22.36 29.02 -39.19
C PRO A 6 21.99 29.69 -37.86
N GLY A 7 23.00 30.15 -37.14
CA GLY A 7 22.90 30.92 -35.91
C GLY A 7 22.43 30.12 -34.69
N PRO A 8 22.40 30.77 -33.52
CA PRO A 8 21.76 30.21 -32.34
C PRO A 8 20.25 30.11 -32.58
N LEU A 9 19.75 28.89 -32.63
CA LEU A 9 18.32 28.60 -32.68
C LEU A 9 17.60 29.16 -31.45
N PRO A 10 16.43 29.81 -31.60
CA PRO A 10 15.52 30.03 -30.49
C PRO A 10 15.26 28.72 -29.74
N PHE A 11 15.20 28.76 -28.41
CA PHE A 11 15.09 27.56 -27.58
C PHE A 11 13.95 26.63 -28.00
N GLU A 12 12.76 27.18 -28.24
CA GLU A 12 11.60 26.38 -28.67
C GLU A 12 11.80 25.71 -30.03
N LEU A 13 12.45 26.42 -30.96
CA LEU A 13 12.75 25.88 -32.28
C LEU A 13 13.78 24.75 -32.18
N HIS A 14 14.82 24.93 -31.36
CA HIS A 14 15.81 23.90 -31.08
C HIS A 14 15.19 22.66 -30.45
N ARG A 15 14.35 22.84 -29.41
CA ARG A 15 13.67 21.75 -28.71
C ARG A 15 12.79 20.94 -29.66
N ARG A 16 12.03 21.62 -30.52
CA ARG A 16 11.13 20.96 -31.48
C ARG A 16 11.91 20.27 -32.59
N LEU A 17 12.99 20.88 -33.09
CA LEU A 17 13.88 20.25 -34.07
C LEU A 17 14.57 19.00 -33.50
N ALA A 18 14.99 19.03 -32.24
CA ALA A 18 15.64 17.89 -31.57
C ALA A 18 14.70 16.67 -31.38
N LEU A 19 13.37 16.88 -31.44
CA LEU A 19 12.41 15.77 -31.44
C LEU A 19 12.39 15.01 -32.77
N ILE A 20 12.66 15.69 -33.88
CA ILE A 20 12.50 15.14 -35.24
C ILE A 20 13.80 14.97 -36.01
N ALA A 21 14.92 15.47 -35.48
CA ALA A 21 16.26 15.38 -36.07
C ALA A 21 17.34 15.16 -34.98
N GLU A 22 18.48 14.62 -35.38
CA GLU A 22 19.65 14.38 -34.54
C GLU A 22 20.71 15.45 -34.78
N LEU A 23 21.29 16.03 -33.74
CA LEU A 23 22.41 16.95 -33.88
C LEU A 23 23.67 16.17 -34.27
N GLU A 24 24.20 16.46 -35.46
CA GLU A 24 25.41 15.82 -35.99
C GLU A 24 26.66 16.67 -35.74
N THR A 25 26.55 17.99 -35.90
CA THR A 25 27.65 18.92 -35.62
C THR A 25 27.12 20.19 -34.96
N PRO A 26 27.56 20.53 -33.74
CA PRO A 26 27.20 21.78 -33.10
C PRO A 26 28.00 22.96 -33.68
N GLY A 27 27.50 24.18 -33.54
CA GLY A 27 28.22 25.39 -33.91
C GLY A 27 27.30 26.52 -34.33
N LEU A 28 27.90 27.57 -34.92
CA LEU A 28 27.18 28.71 -35.49
C LEU A 28 26.40 28.34 -36.77
N ALA A 29 26.72 27.20 -37.38
CA ALA A 29 25.93 26.55 -38.42
C ALA A 29 25.79 25.09 -38.02
N ALA A 30 24.79 24.79 -37.21
CA ALA A 30 24.59 23.45 -36.67
C ALA A 30 24.03 22.53 -37.77
N MET A 31 24.56 21.31 -37.84
CA MET A 31 24.09 20.29 -38.78
C MET A 31 23.21 19.31 -38.04
N PHE A 32 21.99 19.14 -38.53
CA PHE A 32 21.01 18.18 -38.02
C PHE A 32 20.72 17.12 -39.06
N ARG A 33 20.53 15.88 -38.63
CA ARG A 33 20.23 14.75 -39.51
C ARG A 33 18.82 14.24 -39.22
N ILE A 34 17.96 14.25 -40.23
CA ILE A 34 16.68 13.54 -40.21
C ILE A 34 16.91 12.08 -40.61
N THR A 35 16.44 11.18 -39.75
CA THR A 35 16.49 9.73 -39.91
C THR A 35 15.12 9.13 -39.60
N ASP A 36 14.88 7.88 -39.98
CA ASP A 36 13.70 7.12 -39.57
C ASP A 36 13.51 7.12 -38.05
N ALA A 37 14.60 6.99 -37.30
CA ALA A 37 14.59 6.95 -35.84
C ALA A 37 14.23 8.31 -35.22
N SER A 38 14.72 9.41 -35.81
CA SER A 38 14.40 10.76 -35.32
C SER A 38 12.96 11.14 -35.63
N VAL A 39 12.45 10.80 -36.82
CA VAL A 39 11.03 11.01 -37.15
C VAL A 39 10.14 10.18 -36.24
N ARG A 40 10.46 8.90 -36.04
CA ARG A 40 9.71 8.01 -35.13
C ARG A 40 9.65 8.59 -33.72
N ARG A 41 10.76 9.11 -33.20
CA ARG A 41 10.82 9.77 -31.89
C ARG A 41 9.85 10.95 -31.80
N GLY A 42 9.75 11.76 -32.85
CA GLY A 42 8.77 12.84 -32.93
C GLY A 42 7.33 12.35 -32.85
N LEU A 43 7.02 11.27 -33.58
CA LEU A 43 5.69 10.64 -33.54
C LEU A 43 5.39 10.00 -32.19
N ASP A 44 6.37 9.35 -31.56
CA ASP A 44 6.27 8.80 -30.19
C ASP A 44 6.01 9.89 -29.15
N ALA A 45 6.53 11.10 -29.39
CA ALA A 45 6.27 12.28 -28.57
C ALA A 45 4.89 12.93 -28.85
N GLY A 46 4.08 12.33 -29.73
CA GLY A 46 2.71 12.76 -30.03
C GLY A 46 2.57 13.75 -31.19
N LEU A 47 3.64 14.04 -31.95
CA LEU A 47 3.52 14.84 -33.16
C LEU A 47 2.85 14.03 -34.28
N SER A 48 2.03 14.69 -35.10
CA SER A 48 1.48 14.11 -36.32
C SER A 48 2.41 14.33 -37.52
N GLU A 49 2.27 13.51 -38.57
CA GLU A 49 2.93 13.71 -39.87
C GLU A 49 2.78 15.15 -40.37
N ARG A 50 1.54 15.66 -40.35
CA ARG A 50 1.22 17.01 -40.78
C ARG A 50 1.98 18.06 -39.97
N GLU A 51 2.01 17.95 -38.65
CA GLU A 51 2.73 18.90 -37.79
C GLU A 51 4.24 18.86 -37.97
N ILE A 52 4.81 17.70 -38.28
CA ILE A 52 6.25 17.56 -38.59
C ILE A 52 6.55 18.22 -39.93
N THR A 53 5.75 17.94 -40.95
CA THR A 53 5.92 18.50 -42.30
C THR A 53 5.74 20.01 -42.28
N GLU A 54 4.65 20.53 -41.71
CA GLU A 54 4.39 21.98 -41.58
C GLU A 54 5.50 22.68 -40.80
N PHE A 55 6.01 22.07 -39.73
CA PHE A 55 7.10 22.63 -38.95
C PHE A 55 8.36 22.81 -39.80
N LEU A 56 8.71 21.82 -40.63
CA LEU A 56 9.86 21.91 -41.51
C LEU A 56 9.62 22.91 -42.64
N GLU A 57 8.43 22.95 -43.23
CA GLU A 57 8.07 23.90 -44.29
C GLU A 57 8.17 25.35 -43.82
N VAL A 58 7.63 25.67 -42.64
CA VAL A 58 7.65 27.02 -42.07
C VAL A 58 9.07 27.53 -41.79
N HIS A 59 10.00 26.64 -41.46
CA HIS A 59 11.37 27.00 -41.06
C HIS A 59 12.42 26.72 -42.13
N SER A 60 12.00 26.30 -43.34
CA SER A 60 12.89 26.09 -44.48
C SER A 60 12.90 27.31 -45.39
N LEU A 61 14.07 27.64 -45.94
CA LEU A 61 14.23 28.75 -46.90
C LEU A 61 13.66 28.46 -48.29
N GLY A 62 13.23 27.22 -48.54
CA GLY A 62 12.65 26.77 -49.80
C GLY A 62 11.77 25.55 -49.59
N GLU A 63 11.31 24.96 -50.68
CA GLU A 63 10.47 23.75 -50.64
C GLU A 63 11.21 22.57 -49.99
N LEU A 64 10.45 21.73 -49.26
CA LEU A 64 11.02 20.53 -48.68
C LEU A 64 11.45 19.54 -49.77
N PRO A 65 12.66 18.95 -49.68
CA PRO A 65 13.06 17.91 -50.60
C PRO A 65 12.07 16.74 -50.58
N PRO A 66 11.64 16.18 -51.73
CA PRO A 66 10.67 15.09 -51.79
C PRO A 66 11.09 13.85 -50.98
N THR A 67 12.39 13.63 -50.82
CA THR A 67 12.95 12.54 -50.02
C THR A 67 12.64 12.68 -48.53
N VAL A 68 12.58 13.90 -48.00
CA VAL A 68 12.24 14.17 -46.60
C VAL A 68 10.75 13.94 -46.37
N THR A 69 9.90 14.47 -47.25
CA THR A 69 8.45 14.25 -47.17
C THR A 69 8.11 12.77 -47.25
N TYR A 70 8.71 12.05 -48.20
CA TYR A 70 8.53 10.60 -48.32
C TYR A 70 8.94 9.85 -47.06
N LEU A 71 10.12 10.16 -46.48
CA LEU A 71 10.59 9.56 -45.24
C LEU A 71 9.58 9.76 -44.10
N ILE A 72 9.06 10.98 -43.95
CA ILE A 72 8.11 11.30 -42.88
C ILE A 72 6.82 10.51 -43.07
N SER A 73 6.23 10.52 -44.27
CA SER A 73 5.01 9.78 -44.59
C SER A 73 5.18 8.27 -44.40
N ASP A 74 6.31 7.72 -44.82
CA ASP A 74 6.62 6.30 -44.72
C ASP A 74 6.79 5.84 -43.26
N VAL A 75 7.44 6.65 -42.42
CA VAL A 75 7.54 6.37 -40.98
C VAL A 75 6.19 6.56 -40.29
N ALA A 76 5.45 7.61 -40.60
CA ALA A 76 4.11 7.87 -40.05
C ALA A 76 3.12 6.74 -40.36
N ARG A 77 3.15 6.22 -41.59
CA ARG A 77 2.31 5.08 -41.98
C ARG A 77 2.59 3.80 -41.19
N ARG A 78 3.85 3.57 -40.81
CA ARG A 78 4.24 2.39 -40.00
C ARG A 78 4.05 2.62 -38.50
N HIS A 79 4.07 3.87 -38.06
CA HIS A 79 3.90 4.25 -36.66
C HIS A 79 2.48 3.92 -36.19
N GLY A 80 2.36 3.37 -34.99
CA GLY A 80 1.06 2.99 -34.42
C GLY A 80 0.36 1.81 -35.12
N GLY A 81 1.05 1.08 -36.02
CA GLY A 81 0.52 -0.14 -36.64
C GLY A 81 0.34 -1.30 -35.66
N LEU A 82 1.04 -1.27 -34.52
CA LEU A 82 0.83 -2.14 -33.37
C LEU A 82 0.51 -1.27 -32.15
N ARG A 83 -0.47 -1.72 -31.37
CA ARG A 83 -0.91 -1.04 -30.14
C ARG A 83 -0.89 -2.04 -29.00
N GLY A 84 -0.30 -1.63 -27.88
CA GLY A 84 -0.29 -2.39 -26.65
C GLY A 84 -1.20 -1.75 -25.61
N GLY A 85 -1.79 -2.57 -24.75
CA GLY A 85 -2.51 -2.16 -23.55
C GLY A 85 -2.10 -3.03 -22.38
N ALA A 86 -2.21 -2.52 -21.16
CA ALA A 86 -1.99 -3.32 -19.95
C ALA A 86 -3.22 -4.19 -19.69
N ALA A 87 -3.00 -5.48 -19.41
CA ALA A 87 -4.02 -6.42 -18.98
C ALA A 87 -3.44 -7.28 -17.84
N LEU A 88 -4.13 -7.37 -16.71
CA LEU A 88 -3.70 -8.21 -15.58
C LEU A 88 -4.27 -9.63 -15.66
N SER A 89 -5.39 -9.82 -16.36
CA SER A 89 -5.98 -11.13 -16.59
C SER A 89 -6.75 -11.16 -17.92
N TYR A 90 -7.03 -12.38 -18.38
CA TYR A 90 -7.84 -12.64 -19.56
C TYR A 90 -8.95 -13.64 -19.22
N LEU A 91 -10.03 -13.58 -20.00
CA LEU A 91 -11.10 -14.55 -20.02
C LEU A 91 -11.19 -15.12 -21.43
N ARG A 92 -11.15 -16.43 -21.54
CA ARG A 92 -11.30 -17.18 -22.79
C ARG A 92 -12.54 -18.06 -22.69
N SER A 93 -13.32 -18.11 -23.75
CA SER A 93 -14.46 -19.01 -23.87
C SER A 93 -14.34 -19.80 -25.18
N ASP A 94 -14.70 -21.08 -25.17
CA ASP A 94 -14.82 -21.86 -26.41
C ASP A 94 -16.11 -21.51 -27.17
N ASP A 95 -17.04 -20.83 -26.51
CA ASP A 95 -18.33 -20.37 -27.06
C ASP A 95 -18.41 -18.82 -27.06
N ASP A 96 -18.60 -18.27 -28.26
CA ASP A 96 -18.77 -16.84 -28.48
C ASP A 96 -20.03 -16.28 -27.81
N THR A 97 -21.10 -17.09 -27.75
CA THR A 97 -22.38 -16.67 -27.16
C THR A 97 -22.29 -16.50 -25.65
N LEU A 98 -21.58 -17.41 -24.97
CA LEU A 98 -21.32 -17.32 -23.53
C LEU A 98 -20.51 -16.06 -23.20
N LEU A 99 -19.47 -15.74 -23.98
CA LEU A 99 -18.71 -14.51 -23.72
C LEU A 99 -19.55 -13.27 -24.01
N ALA A 100 -20.39 -13.28 -25.04
CA ALA A 100 -21.32 -12.19 -25.30
C ALA A 100 -22.33 -11.99 -24.15
N GLU A 101 -22.84 -13.06 -23.55
CA GLU A 101 -23.71 -13.01 -22.38
C GLU A 101 -23.01 -12.40 -21.17
N VAL A 102 -21.77 -12.83 -20.88
CA VAL A 102 -20.95 -12.23 -19.81
C VAL A 102 -20.77 -10.73 -20.05
N MET A 103 -20.40 -10.33 -21.27
CA MET A 103 -20.18 -8.92 -21.63
C MET A 103 -21.45 -8.06 -21.54
N ALA A 104 -22.63 -8.66 -21.66
CA ALA A 104 -23.93 -7.98 -21.53
C ALA A 104 -24.46 -7.92 -20.08
N SER A 105 -23.80 -8.63 -19.15
CA SER A 105 -24.20 -8.70 -17.74
C SER A 105 -23.51 -7.62 -16.89
N PRO A 106 -24.04 -7.31 -15.68
CA PRO A 106 -23.35 -6.43 -14.73
C PRO A 106 -21.97 -6.95 -14.28
N ALA A 107 -21.69 -8.24 -14.48
CA ALA A 107 -20.39 -8.83 -14.17
C ALA A 107 -19.26 -8.24 -15.02
N ALA A 108 -19.56 -7.79 -16.25
CA ALA A 108 -18.57 -7.19 -17.13
C ALA A 108 -18.03 -5.87 -16.58
N GLU A 109 -18.91 -5.02 -16.05
CA GLU A 109 -18.52 -3.77 -15.41
C GLU A 109 -17.80 -4.03 -14.09
N ALA A 110 -18.34 -4.91 -13.24
CA ALA A 110 -17.73 -5.27 -11.96
C ALA A 110 -16.33 -5.88 -12.11
N ALA A 111 -16.09 -6.64 -13.18
CA ALA A 111 -14.80 -7.26 -13.48
C ALA A 111 -13.92 -6.44 -14.43
N GLU A 112 -14.31 -5.20 -14.79
CA GLU A 112 -13.59 -4.31 -15.73
C GLU A 112 -13.22 -5.02 -17.06
N LEU A 113 -14.16 -5.80 -17.60
CA LEU A 113 -13.93 -6.58 -18.82
C LEU A 113 -13.98 -5.72 -20.07
N THR A 114 -12.96 -5.87 -20.91
CA THR A 114 -12.89 -5.32 -22.27
C THR A 114 -12.75 -6.46 -23.27
N ARG A 115 -13.66 -6.55 -24.24
CA ARG A 115 -13.63 -7.59 -25.27
C ARG A 115 -12.56 -7.28 -26.32
N LEU A 116 -11.65 -8.22 -26.58
CA LEU A 116 -10.61 -8.12 -27.62
C LEU A 116 -10.91 -8.95 -28.86
N ALA A 117 -11.63 -10.06 -28.68
CA ALA A 117 -12.04 -10.95 -29.76
C ALA A 117 -13.41 -11.57 -29.41
N PRO A 118 -14.08 -12.26 -30.36
CA PRO A 118 -15.34 -12.93 -30.09
C PRO A 118 -15.28 -13.84 -28.85
N THR A 119 -14.18 -14.58 -28.69
CA THR A 119 -13.95 -15.55 -27.61
C THR A 119 -12.95 -15.11 -26.54
N VAL A 120 -12.46 -13.86 -26.58
CA VAL A 120 -11.45 -13.37 -25.63
C VAL A 120 -11.79 -11.97 -25.11
N ALA A 121 -11.77 -11.84 -23.79
CA ALA A 121 -11.81 -10.56 -23.09
C ALA A 121 -10.60 -10.41 -22.16
N ILE A 122 -10.23 -9.18 -21.85
CA ILE A 122 -9.19 -8.84 -20.87
C ILE A 122 -9.78 -8.03 -19.73
N SER A 123 -9.08 -8.03 -18.60
CA SER A 123 -9.40 -7.18 -17.45
C SER A 123 -8.13 -6.52 -16.89
N SER A 124 -8.30 -5.30 -16.39
CA SER A 124 -7.32 -4.60 -15.55
C SER A 124 -7.26 -5.13 -14.12
N LEU A 125 -8.16 -6.02 -13.71
CA LEU A 125 -8.17 -6.64 -12.38
C LEU A 125 -7.36 -7.95 -12.34
N PRO A 126 -6.79 -8.31 -11.17
CA PRO A 126 -6.20 -9.63 -10.95
C PRO A 126 -7.22 -10.76 -11.15
N LEU A 127 -6.77 -11.89 -11.70
CA LEU A 127 -7.63 -13.03 -12.06
C LEU A 127 -8.57 -13.47 -10.92
N ALA A 128 -8.08 -13.53 -9.68
CA ALA A 128 -8.91 -13.93 -8.53
C ALA A 128 -10.16 -13.05 -8.32
N LYS A 129 -10.05 -11.73 -8.57
CA LYS A 129 -11.19 -10.80 -8.48
C LYS A 129 -12.16 -10.98 -9.63
N VAL A 130 -11.65 -11.16 -10.85
CA VAL A 130 -12.48 -11.42 -12.04
C VAL A 130 -13.30 -12.69 -11.83
N LEU A 131 -12.66 -13.78 -11.39
CA LEU A 131 -13.35 -15.05 -11.10
C LEU A 131 -14.38 -14.90 -9.98
N HIS A 132 -14.11 -14.05 -8.98
CA HIS A 132 -15.05 -13.77 -7.90
C HIS A 132 -16.30 -13.04 -8.41
N HIS A 133 -16.15 -11.92 -9.12
CA HIS A 133 -17.28 -11.16 -9.65
C HIS A 133 -18.12 -11.95 -10.64
N LEU A 134 -17.49 -12.75 -11.50
CA LEU A 134 -18.22 -13.66 -12.39
C LEU A 134 -19.08 -14.67 -11.62
N ARG A 135 -18.55 -15.24 -10.53
CA ARG A 135 -19.30 -16.17 -9.66
C ARG A 135 -20.46 -15.50 -8.93
N GLU A 136 -20.28 -14.28 -8.46
CA GLU A 136 -21.36 -13.50 -7.82
C GLU A 136 -22.56 -13.28 -8.76
N HIS A 137 -22.30 -13.25 -10.07
CA HIS A 137 -23.31 -13.08 -11.12
C HIS A 137 -23.76 -14.40 -11.76
N GLY A 138 -23.44 -15.54 -11.15
CA GLY A 138 -23.94 -16.85 -11.58
C GLY A 138 -23.13 -17.55 -12.66
N PHE A 139 -22.03 -16.96 -13.14
CA PHE A 139 -21.11 -17.63 -14.06
C PHE A 139 -20.20 -18.60 -13.31
N SER A 140 -19.74 -19.64 -14.00
CA SER A 140 -18.86 -20.67 -13.42
C SER A 140 -17.48 -20.68 -14.08
N PRO A 141 -16.65 -19.63 -13.91
CA PRO A 141 -15.35 -19.56 -14.54
C PRO A 141 -14.32 -20.42 -13.79
N VAL A 142 -13.40 -20.96 -14.57
CA VAL A 142 -12.23 -21.73 -14.11
C VAL A 142 -10.98 -20.93 -14.45
N ALA A 143 -9.95 -21.02 -13.61
CA ALA A 143 -8.68 -20.42 -13.95
C ALA A 143 -7.93 -21.29 -14.95
N GLU A 144 -7.19 -20.67 -15.86
CA GLU A 144 -6.26 -21.37 -16.75
C GLU A 144 -4.82 -20.98 -16.38
N ASN A 145 -3.87 -21.91 -16.54
CA ASN A 145 -2.44 -21.59 -16.50
C ASN A 145 -1.93 -21.12 -17.87
N ALA A 146 -0.64 -20.83 -17.96
CA ALA A 146 0.01 -20.38 -19.19
C ALA A 146 -0.06 -21.42 -20.34
N GLU A 147 -0.28 -22.70 -20.02
CA GLU A 147 -0.49 -23.76 -21.03
C GLU A 147 -1.97 -23.96 -21.41
N GLY A 148 -2.89 -23.15 -20.86
CA GLY A 148 -4.34 -23.29 -21.07
C GLY A 148 -4.97 -24.44 -20.30
N ALA A 149 -4.23 -25.09 -19.39
CA ALA A 149 -4.78 -26.12 -18.52
C ALA A 149 -5.53 -25.47 -17.36
N THR A 150 -6.65 -26.09 -16.97
CA THR A 150 -7.47 -25.60 -15.86
C THR A 150 -6.74 -25.76 -14.52
N VAL A 151 -6.74 -24.69 -13.71
CA VAL A 151 -6.12 -24.63 -12.39
C VAL A 151 -7.17 -24.34 -11.33
N ASP A 152 -7.06 -25.01 -10.19
CA ASP A 152 -7.86 -24.70 -9.01
C ASP A 152 -7.30 -23.46 -8.31
N VAL A 153 -8.08 -22.37 -8.29
CA VAL A 153 -7.72 -21.09 -7.63
C VAL A 153 -8.53 -20.90 -6.34
N ARG A 154 -9.14 -21.96 -5.81
CA ARG A 154 -9.76 -21.89 -4.48
C ARG A 154 -8.67 -21.55 -3.45
N PRO A 155 -8.90 -20.59 -2.54
CA PRO A 155 -7.97 -20.36 -1.44
C PRO A 155 -7.85 -21.65 -0.64
N GLU A 156 -6.62 -22.12 -0.45
CA GLU A 156 -6.36 -23.29 0.37
C GLU A 156 -6.97 -23.06 1.76
N PRO A 157 -7.75 -24.00 2.30
CA PRO A 157 -8.43 -23.79 3.58
C PRO A 157 -7.41 -23.42 4.65
N ALA A 158 -7.55 -22.22 5.21
CA ALA A 158 -6.69 -21.75 6.27
C ALA A 158 -6.78 -22.74 7.44
N ARG A 159 -5.68 -23.44 7.73
CA ARG A 159 -5.59 -24.30 8.90
C ARG A 159 -5.65 -23.42 10.14
N VAL A 160 -6.78 -23.41 10.81
CA VAL A 160 -6.90 -22.83 12.15
C VAL A 160 -6.08 -23.72 13.08
N PHE A 161 -4.88 -23.28 13.46
CA PHE A 161 -4.18 -23.89 14.58
C PHE A 161 -5.10 -23.79 15.79
N GLY A 162 -5.44 -24.94 16.37
CA GLY A 162 -6.33 -25.00 17.53
C GLY A 162 -5.87 -24.04 18.62
N ARG A 163 -6.84 -23.39 19.28
CA ARG A 163 -6.60 -22.53 20.46
C ARG A 163 -5.61 -23.22 21.39
N PRO A 164 -4.52 -22.56 21.83
CA PRO A 164 -3.62 -23.16 22.81
C PRO A 164 -4.46 -23.60 24.01
N GLN A 165 -4.48 -24.90 24.31
CA GLN A 165 -5.14 -25.37 25.50
C GLN A 165 -4.37 -24.79 26.69
N THR A 166 -5.01 -23.87 27.40
CA THR A 166 -4.45 -23.34 28.65
C THR A 166 -4.24 -24.53 29.59
N PRO A 167 -3.03 -24.75 30.12
CA PRO A 167 -2.79 -25.83 31.07
C PRO A 167 -3.76 -25.69 32.24
N GLU A 168 -4.54 -26.74 32.50
CA GLU A 168 -5.44 -26.78 33.64
C GLU A 168 -4.59 -26.80 34.91
N VAL A 169 -4.57 -25.67 35.64
CA VAL A 169 -3.81 -25.57 36.89
C VAL A 169 -4.47 -26.51 37.91
N PRO A 170 -3.76 -27.50 38.48
CA PRO A 170 -4.34 -28.38 39.48
C PRO A 170 -4.72 -27.55 40.71
N ARG A 171 -6.02 -27.47 41.01
CA ARG A 171 -6.50 -26.86 42.25
C ARG A 171 -6.05 -27.73 43.42
N SER A 172 -5.00 -27.31 44.13
CA SER A 172 -4.65 -27.93 45.41
C SER A 172 -5.84 -27.77 46.36
N GLY A 173 -6.40 -28.88 46.85
CA GLY A 173 -7.49 -28.87 47.82
C GLY A 173 -7.13 -28.02 49.04
N ILE A 174 -8.09 -27.21 49.49
CA ILE A 174 -7.93 -26.36 50.66
C ILE A 174 -7.88 -27.28 51.89
N SER A 175 -6.75 -27.29 52.60
CA SER A 175 -6.61 -28.05 53.85
C SER A 175 -7.45 -27.45 54.97
N GLU A 176 -8.01 -28.28 55.83
CA GLU A 176 -8.84 -27.90 56.99
C GLU A 176 -8.16 -26.85 57.88
N ALA A 177 -6.84 -26.95 58.07
CA ALA A 177 -6.04 -25.96 58.79
C ALA A 177 -6.06 -24.52 58.20
N LYS A 178 -6.26 -24.38 56.87
CA LYS A 178 -6.39 -23.06 56.22
C LYS A 178 -7.80 -22.49 56.40
N ILE A 179 -8.80 -23.35 56.57
CA ILE A 179 -10.17 -22.95 56.88
C ILE A 179 -10.22 -22.44 58.32
N ASP A 180 -9.60 -23.15 59.27
CA ASP A 180 -9.53 -22.72 60.67
C ASP A 180 -8.78 -21.41 60.87
N ALA A 181 -7.71 -21.17 60.09
CA ALA A 181 -6.98 -19.91 60.09
C ALA A 181 -7.84 -18.74 59.56
N ALA A 182 -8.65 -18.98 58.52
CA ALA A 182 -9.55 -17.96 57.97
C ALA A 182 -10.72 -17.66 58.93
N VAL A 183 -11.29 -18.69 59.57
CA VAL A 183 -12.35 -18.54 60.58
C VAL A 183 -11.83 -17.77 61.80
N SER A 184 -10.61 -18.08 62.26
CA SER A 184 -9.97 -17.36 63.37
C SER A 184 -9.70 -15.88 63.04
N ALA A 185 -9.35 -15.56 61.79
CA ALA A 185 -9.16 -14.18 61.35
C ALA A 185 -10.48 -13.38 61.31
N VAL A 186 -11.59 -14.00 60.91
CA VAL A 186 -12.92 -13.36 60.86
C VAL A 186 -13.50 -13.18 62.27
N LEU A 187 -13.32 -14.16 63.15
CA LEU A 187 -13.73 -14.08 64.56
C LEU A 187 -12.88 -13.07 65.35
N GLY A 188 -11.57 -12.97 65.05
CA GLY A 188 -10.69 -11.95 65.64
C GLY A 188 -10.98 -10.53 65.17
N ALA A 189 -11.40 -10.35 63.91
CA ALA A 189 -11.77 -9.05 63.36
C ALA A 189 -13.13 -8.50 63.87
N SER A 190 -13.94 -9.34 64.52
CA SER A 190 -15.28 -8.95 65.00
C SER A 190 -15.28 -8.38 66.44
N ALA A 191 -14.17 -8.46 67.16
CA ALA A 191 -13.99 -7.86 68.50
C ALA A 191 -13.28 -6.49 68.47
N ALA A 192 -12.84 -6.01 67.31
CA ALA A 192 -12.02 -4.81 67.16
C ALA A 192 -12.65 -3.71 66.28
N GLN A 193 -13.98 -3.59 66.28
CA GLN A 193 -14.66 -2.37 65.80
C GLN A 193 -14.92 -1.42 66.97
N SER A 194 -13.95 -0.55 67.26
CA SER A 194 -14.14 0.79 67.87
C SER A 194 -12.78 1.48 68.07
N ALA A 195 -12.27 2.17 67.06
CA ALA A 195 -11.49 3.42 67.17
C ALA A 195 -10.97 3.85 65.79
N THR A 196 -11.46 4.99 65.34
CA THR A 196 -11.07 5.69 64.11
C THR A 196 -9.64 6.26 64.23
N GLU A 197 -8.84 5.99 63.19
CA GLU A 197 -7.65 6.68 62.61
C GLU A 197 -6.83 7.66 63.48
N PRO A 198 -5.48 7.56 63.49
CA PRO A 198 -4.71 8.16 62.39
C PRO A 198 -3.38 7.44 62.00
N ALA A 199 -2.74 8.00 60.96
CA ALA A 199 -1.30 8.08 60.70
C ALA A 199 -0.55 6.91 60.01
N THR A 200 -0.15 7.20 58.76
CA THR A 200 1.20 7.13 58.13
C THR A 200 2.17 5.97 58.39
N ASP A 201 2.75 5.55 57.24
CA ASP A 201 4.09 4.95 57.02
C ASP A 201 4.32 3.54 57.58
N THR A 202 4.46 2.48 56.77
CA THR A 202 5.61 2.14 55.89
C THR A 202 5.45 0.65 55.48
N PRO A 203 6.24 0.01 54.59
CA PRO A 203 6.68 0.32 53.23
C PRO A 203 6.06 -0.66 52.20
N GLU A 204 5.42 -0.16 51.15
CA GLU A 204 5.00 -1.03 50.04
C GLU A 204 6.22 -1.42 49.19
N SER A 205 6.50 -2.72 49.16
CA SER A 205 7.47 -3.34 48.24
C SER A 205 7.13 -3.01 46.79
N PRO A 206 8.13 -2.94 45.89
CA PRO A 206 7.99 -2.33 44.58
C PRO A 206 7.11 -3.20 43.67
N GLU A 207 5.85 -2.81 43.50
CA GLU A 207 5.04 -3.31 42.40
C GLU A 207 5.74 -2.88 41.10
N SER A 208 6.15 -3.86 40.30
CA SER A 208 6.88 -3.56 39.07
C SER A 208 6.03 -2.64 38.19
N PRO A 209 6.59 -1.55 37.61
CA PRO A 209 5.84 -0.58 36.82
C PRO A 209 5.08 -1.22 35.65
N THR A 210 5.52 -2.39 35.20
CA THR A 210 4.81 -3.27 34.26
C THR A 210 3.42 -3.67 34.72
N THR A 211 3.24 -4.03 35.99
CA THR A 211 2.00 -4.59 36.54
C THR A 211 0.95 -3.50 36.67
N THR A 212 1.35 -2.32 37.15
CA THR A 212 0.51 -1.12 37.24
C THR A 212 0.04 -0.67 35.86
N LEU A 213 0.93 -0.67 34.86
CA LEU A 213 0.58 -0.32 33.47
C LEU A 213 -0.35 -1.35 32.81
N GLN A 214 -0.16 -2.65 33.07
CA GLN A 214 -1.04 -3.69 32.58
C GLN A 214 -2.45 -3.61 33.20
N LEU A 215 -2.53 -3.32 34.50
CA LEU A 215 -3.79 -3.12 35.19
C LEU A 215 -4.53 -1.89 34.64
N ALA A 216 -3.81 -0.78 34.45
CA ALA A 216 -4.35 0.44 33.85
C ALA A 216 -4.85 0.23 32.41
N ALA A 217 -4.11 -0.54 31.60
CA ALA A 217 -4.53 -0.87 30.23
C ALA A 217 -5.81 -1.72 30.18
N ARG A 218 -5.94 -2.70 31.08
CA ARG A 218 -7.15 -3.53 31.19
C ARG A 218 -8.36 -2.75 31.69
N SER A 219 -8.15 -1.86 32.65
CA SER A 219 -9.21 -1.04 33.24
C SER A 219 -9.53 0.23 32.45
N ARG A 220 -8.79 0.52 31.36
CA ARG A 220 -8.84 1.79 30.60
C ARG A 220 -8.77 3.01 31.51
N ARG A 221 -7.92 2.94 32.53
CA ARG A 221 -7.73 4.01 33.51
C ARG A 221 -6.47 4.82 33.17
N GLN A 222 -6.57 6.14 33.30
CA GLN A 222 -5.44 7.04 33.09
C GLN A 222 -4.36 6.84 34.16
N VAL A 223 -3.11 6.97 33.76
CA VAL A 223 -1.96 6.91 34.66
C VAL A 223 -1.02 8.07 34.35
N ARG A 224 -0.45 8.63 35.42
CA ARG A 224 0.65 9.58 35.33
C ARG A 224 1.95 8.80 35.25
N ILE A 225 2.72 9.04 34.21
CA ILE A 225 3.99 8.38 33.95
C ILE A 225 5.10 9.43 33.97
N VAL A 226 6.16 9.11 34.70
CA VAL A 226 7.43 9.81 34.62
C VAL A 226 8.40 8.94 33.82
N ALA A 227 8.81 9.42 32.66
CA ALA A 227 9.75 8.74 31.78
C ALA A 227 10.97 9.61 31.48
N VAL A 228 12.10 8.98 31.15
CA VAL A 228 13.30 9.69 30.69
C VAL A 228 13.38 9.63 29.17
N ASP A 229 13.58 10.78 28.53
CA ASP A 229 13.70 10.87 27.07
C ASP A 229 15.08 10.38 26.56
N LYS A 230 15.27 10.40 25.24
CA LYS A 230 16.54 10.01 24.60
C LYS A 230 17.74 10.93 24.91
N HIS A 231 17.49 12.10 25.52
CA HIS A 231 18.48 13.09 25.92
C HIS A 231 18.72 13.12 27.44
N GLY A 232 18.11 12.20 28.20
CA GLY A 232 18.25 12.14 29.65
C GLY A 232 17.35 13.11 30.42
N GLN A 233 16.42 13.79 29.74
CA GLN A 233 15.49 14.72 30.39
C GLN A 233 14.28 13.97 30.95
N ARG A 234 13.85 14.36 32.17
CA ARG A 234 12.66 13.83 32.83
C ARG A 234 11.41 14.42 32.18
N LEU A 235 10.60 13.57 31.56
CA LEU A 235 9.33 13.89 30.95
C LEU A 235 8.19 13.34 31.81
N GLU A 236 7.22 14.18 32.12
CA GLU A 236 6.05 13.81 32.89
C GLU A 236 4.79 13.99 32.05
N MET A 237 3.92 12.99 32.05
CA MET A 237 2.69 13.01 31.26
C MET A 237 1.61 12.09 31.81
N THR A 238 0.36 12.45 31.54
CA THR A 238 -0.81 11.60 31.77
C THR A 238 -1.14 10.86 30.48
N VAL A 239 -1.14 9.53 30.55
CA VAL A 239 -1.44 8.70 29.38
C VAL A 239 -2.53 7.68 29.70
N LEU A 240 -3.32 7.35 28.69
CA LEU A 240 -4.22 6.20 28.69
C LEU A 240 -3.49 5.01 28.04
N PRO A 241 -3.02 4.01 28.80
CA PRO A 241 -2.30 2.87 28.24
C PRO A 241 -3.26 2.00 27.43
N LEU A 242 -2.94 1.78 26.16
CA LEU A 242 -3.75 1.00 25.22
C LEU A 242 -3.26 -0.45 25.14
N SER A 243 -1.94 -0.63 25.13
CA SER A 243 -1.33 -1.97 25.14
C SER A 243 0.02 -1.95 25.86
N VAL A 244 0.35 -3.08 26.51
CA VAL A 244 1.64 -3.33 27.14
C VAL A 244 2.15 -4.66 26.61
N SER A 245 3.20 -4.64 25.78
CA SER A 245 3.78 -5.85 25.21
C SER A 245 5.26 -5.66 24.90
N GLY A 246 6.07 -6.74 24.97
CA GLY A 246 7.46 -6.73 24.53
C GLY A 246 8.38 -5.68 25.19
N GLY A 247 8.08 -5.26 26.43
CA GLY A 247 8.86 -4.22 27.12
C GLY A 247 8.52 -2.78 26.70
N GLN A 248 7.40 -2.59 25.99
CA GLN A 248 6.90 -1.29 25.52
C GLN A 248 5.46 -1.06 25.96
N VAL A 249 5.08 0.20 26.12
CA VAL A 249 3.71 0.66 26.34
C VAL A 249 3.33 1.63 25.24
N ASP A 250 2.25 1.32 24.53
CA ASP A 250 1.58 2.26 23.64
C ASP A 250 0.48 2.95 24.45
N GLY A 251 0.66 4.25 24.71
CA GLY A 251 -0.26 5.06 25.49
C GLY A 251 -0.74 6.28 24.70
N LEU A 252 -2.02 6.60 24.80
CA LEU A 252 -2.55 7.85 24.26
C LEU A 252 -2.23 8.98 25.25
N ASP A 253 -1.42 9.94 24.81
CA ASP A 253 -1.08 11.13 25.59
C ASP A 253 -2.25 12.12 25.56
N GLU A 254 -2.77 12.50 26.73
CA GLU A 254 -3.94 13.38 26.85
C GLU A 254 -3.63 14.81 26.37
N ALA A 255 -2.40 15.29 26.57
CA ALA A 255 -2.02 16.65 26.20
C ALA A 255 -1.85 16.82 24.68
N SER A 256 -1.38 15.77 23.99
CA SER A 256 -1.11 15.82 22.55
C SER A 256 -2.12 15.06 21.69
N GLY A 257 -2.98 14.23 22.28
CA GLY A 257 -3.93 13.37 21.57
C GLY A 257 -3.28 12.31 20.69
N GLN A 258 -1.95 12.12 20.80
CA GLN A 258 -1.19 11.19 19.98
C GLN A 258 -0.86 9.91 20.74
N VAL A 259 -0.88 8.79 20.03
CA VAL A 259 -0.39 7.51 20.56
C VAL A 259 1.13 7.55 20.59
N ARG A 260 1.70 7.48 21.79
CA ARG A 260 3.13 7.45 22.02
C ARG A 260 3.56 6.07 22.49
N ARG A 261 4.68 5.61 21.93
CA ARG A 261 5.34 4.38 22.31
C ARG A 261 6.47 4.65 23.29
N LEU A 262 6.37 4.09 24.49
CA LEU A 262 7.33 4.25 25.57
C LEU A 262 7.98 2.91 25.92
N LEU A 263 9.30 2.93 26.16
CA LEU A 263 10.03 1.75 26.63
C LEU A 263 9.88 1.66 28.15
N ILE A 264 9.48 0.50 28.66
CA ILE A 264 9.20 0.29 30.08
C ILE A 264 10.44 0.56 30.94
N HIS A 265 11.64 0.21 30.46
CA HIS A 265 12.90 0.47 31.17
C HIS A 265 13.27 1.97 31.28
N ARG A 266 12.54 2.87 30.60
CA ARG A 266 12.70 4.32 30.71
C ARG A 266 11.66 4.96 31.61
N ILE A 267 10.69 4.18 32.08
CA ILE A 267 9.67 4.63 33.01
C ILE A 267 10.25 4.52 34.42
N THR A 268 10.38 5.67 35.07
CA THR A 268 10.95 5.77 36.42
C THR A 268 9.86 5.68 37.48
N GLU A 269 8.64 6.14 37.17
CA GLU A 269 7.53 6.19 38.11
C GLU A 269 6.19 6.06 37.35
N VAL A 270 5.24 5.33 37.95
CA VAL A 270 3.87 5.18 37.44
C VAL A 270 2.92 5.33 38.61
N THR A 271 1.98 6.27 38.52
CA THR A 271 0.94 6.46 39.52
C THR A 271 -0.43 6.56 38.84
N PHE A 272 -1.48 6.08 39.51
CA PHE A 272 -2.83 6.28 39.01
C PHE A 272 -3.18 7.77 39.08
N ALA A 273 -3.79 8.27 38.00
CA ALA A 273 -4.45 9.57 38.01
C ALA A 273 -5.80 9.49 38.74
#